data_AF-Q9SP19-F1
#
_entry.id   AF-Q9SP19-F1
#
_cell.length_a   1.000
_cell.length_b   1.000
_cell.length_c   1.000
_cell.angle_alpha   90.00
_cell.angle_beta   90.00
_cell.angle_gamma   90.00
#
_symmetry.space_group_name_H-M   'P 1'
#
loop_
_entity.id
_entity.type
_entity.pdbx_description
1 polymer ?
#
loop_
_entity_poly.entity_id
_entity_poly.type
_entity_poly.pdbx_seq_one_letter_code
_entity_poly.pdbx_strand_id
1 'polypeptide(L)'
;MCGILAVFGCVDCSQAKRARILELSSRLRHRGPDWSGLHSEEDCYLAHQRLAIVDPASGDQPLYNEDKSIIVTVNGEIYNHKEFREQLKSHKFNTGSDCEVIAHLYEEHGEDFVHMLDGMFSFVLLDTRNKSYIAARDAIGITPLYIGWGLDGSVWFASEMKALSDDCEQFMSFLPGHIYSSKNGGLRRWYNPPWWSELVPSTPYDPLVLRNAFEKAVIKRLMTDVPFGVLLSGGLDSSLVAAVASRHLVDSEAYCQWGSQLHTFCIGLKGSPDLVAAREVADYLGTRHHEFYFTVQEGIDALEEVIYHIETYDVTTIRASTPMFLMSRKIKSLGVKMVLSGEGSDEIFGGYLYFHKAPNKEEFHEETCRKIKALHLYDCLRANKSTSAWGLEARVPFLDKEFINVAMSIDPKWKMIDRDNGRIEKWVLRNAFDDDEKPYLPKHILYRQKEQFSDGVGYSWIDGLRDHANKQVTDSMLANANFVYPENTPATKEAYYYRKIFEKFFPKNAARLTVPGGPSVACSTAKAVEWDASWSKNLDPSGRAALGVHAAAYEDAK
;
A
#
# COMPACT_ATOMS: atom_id res chain seq x y z
N MET A 1 -4.07 -8.06 7.02
CA MET A 1 -4.81 -6.79 6.97
C MET A 1 -6.25 -6.98 7.36
N CYS A 2 -6.60 -6.56 8.56
CA CYS A 2 -7.94 -6.60 9.13
C CYS A 2 -8.86 -5.51 8.55
N GLY A 3 -10.14 -5.56 8.90
CA GLY A 3 -11.11 -4.50 8.65
C GLY A 3 -11.57 -3.88 9.98
N ILE A 4 -11.50 -2.55 10.09
CA ILE A 4 -12.01 -1.83 11.26
C ILE A 4 -13.21 -0.95 10.86
N LEU A 5 -14.20 -0.88 11.75
CA LEU A 5 -15.30 0.08 11.70
C LEU A 5 -15.58 0.54 13.14
N ALA A 6 -15.41 1.84 13.41
CA ALA A 6 -15.69 2.42 14.72
C ALA A 6 -16.62 3.63 14.57
N VAL A 7 -17.55 3.79 15.52
CA VAL A 7 -18.53 4.88 15.52
C VAL A 7 -18.69 5.41 16.92
N PHE A 8 -18.66 6.74 17.08
CA PHE A 8 -18.75 7.43 18.36
C PHE A 8 -19.82 8.51 18.34
N GLY A 9 -20.54 8.67 19.44
CA GLY A 9 -21.56 9.72 19.58
C GLY A 9 -22.84 9.45 18.79
N CYS A 10 -23.23 8.19 18.62
CA CYS A 10 -24.52 7.84 18.00
C CYS A 10 -25.68 8.33 18.86
N VAL A 11 -26.64 9.04 18.27
CA VAL A 11 -27.87 9.42 18.99
C VAL A 11 -28.81 8.20 19.15
N ASP A 12 -28.81 7.31 18.17
CA ASP A 12 -29.56 6.05 18.21
C ASP A 12 -28.69 4.92 18.80
N CYS A 13 -28.99 4.49 20.02
CA CYS A 13 -28.36 3.34 20.68
C CYS A 13 -29.21 2.07 20.64
N SER A 14 -30.15 1.98 19.70
CA SER A 14 -31.05 0.82 19.57
C SER A 14 -30.33 -0.44 19.08
N GLN A 15 -30.96 -1.58 19.30
CA GLN A 15 -30.53 -2.85 18.70
C GLN A 15 -30.50 -2.78 17.17
N ALA A 16 -31.35 -1.94 16.56
CA ALA A 16 -31.35 -1.72 15.11
C ALA A 16 -30.07 -1.01 14.66
N LYS A 17 -29.59 0.01 15.39
CA LYS A 17 -28.29 0.63 15.13
C LYS A 17 -27.17 -0.39 15.23
N ARG A 18 -27.14 -1.19 16.30
CA ARG A 18 -26.15 -2.27 16.46
C ARG A 18 -26.16 -3.23 15.25
N ALA A 19 -27.34 -3.65 14.80
CA ALA A 19 -27.47 -4.51 13.62
C ALA A 19 -26.94 -3.83 12.35
N ARG A 20 -27.19 -2.53 12.16
CA ARG A 20 -26.63 -1.75 11.05
C ARG A 20 -25.11 -1.66 11.11
N ILE A 21 -24.50 -1.46 12.28
CA ILE A 21 -23.03 -1.46 12.43
C ILE A 21 -22.44 -2.83 12.06
N LEU A 22 -23.08 -3.92 12.46
CA LEU A 22 -22.66 -5.28 12.07
C LEU A 22 -22.78 -5.50 10.55
N GLU A 23 -23.85 -5.03 9.92
CA GLU A 23 -24.04 -5.08 8.47
C GLU A 23 -22.91 -4.33 7.74
N LEU A 24 -22.63 -3.09 8.15
CA LEU A 24 -21.56 -2.27 7.55
C LEU A 24 -20.18 -2.87 7.78
N SER A 25 -19.90 -3.38 8.99
CA SER A 25 -18.66 -4.09 9.29
C SER A 25 -18.48 -5.34 8.43
N SER A 26 -19.56 -6.06 8.11
CA SER A 26 -19.51 -7.26 7.28
C SER A 26 -19.04 -6.99 5.84
N ARG A 27 -19.19 -5.74 5.35
CA ARG A 27 -18.63 -5.30 4.06
C ARG A 27 -17.11 -5.28 4.03
N LEU A 28 -16.45 -5.39 5.19
CA LEU A 28 -15.00 -5.45 5.35
C LEU A 28 -14.48 -6.87 5.61
N ARG A 29 -15.37 -7.88 5.63
CA ARG A 29 -15.02 -9.27 5.97
C ARG A 29 -13.99 -9.88 5.01
N HIS A 30 -13.94 -9.43 3.76
CA HIS A 30 -12.91 -9.86 2.81
C HIS A 30 -11.49 -9.60 3.33
N ARG A 31 -11.29 -8.51 4.07
CA ARG A 31 -10.00 -8.15 4.68
C ARG A 31 -9.66 -9.13 5.80
N GLY A 32 -10.61 -9.38 6.69
CA GLY A 32 -10.46 -10.25 7.85
C GLY A 32 -11.48 -11.37 7.89
N PRO A 33 -11.24 -12.48 7.17
CA PRO A 33 -12.20 -13.58 7.04
C PRO A 33 -12.19 -14.57 8.22
N ASP A 34 -11.23 -14.47 9.14
CA ASP A 34 -11.00 -15.51 10.15
C ASP A 34 -11.94 -15.37 11.36
N TRP A 35 -12.22 -14.13 11.79
CA TRP A 35 -13.11 -13.86 12.92
C TRP A 35 -13.73 -12.46 12.87
N SER A 36 -14.80 -12.24 13.62
CA SER A 36 -15.43 -10.92 13.77
C SER A 36 -15.64 -10.59 15.25
N GLY A 37 -15.36 -9.35 15.65
CA GLY A 37 -15.61 -8.85 17.00
C GLY A 37 -16.35 -7.52 17.00
N LEU A 38 -17.08 -7.23 18.07
CA LEU A 38 -17.76 -5.95 18.26
C LEU A 38 -17.84 -5.61 19.75
N HIS A 39 -17.16 -4.54 20.15
CA HIS A 39 -17.41 -3.85 21.42
C HIS A 39 -18.53 -2.82 21.22
N SER A 40 -19.48 -2.77 22.14
CA SER A 40 -20.51 -1.73 22.17
C SER A 40 -20.69 -1.23 23.58
N GLU A 41 -20.64 0.08 23.73
CA GLU A 41 -20.76 0.76 25.01
C GLU A 41 -21.50 2.06 24.80
N GLU A 42 -22.73 2.13 25.32
CA GLU A 42 -23.65 3.26 25.13
C GLU A 42 -23.79 3.69 23.66
N ASP A 43 -23.23 4.85 23.29
CA ASP A 43 -23.26 5.51 21.98
C ASP A 43 -22.01 5.22 21.13
N CYS A 44 -21.18 4.28 21.57
CA CYS A 44 -19.89 3.93 20.97
C CYS A 44 -19.85 2.47 20.50
N TYR A 45 -19.28 2.25 19.30
CA TYR A 45 -19.14 0.93 18.68
C TYR A 45 -17.74 0.77 18.11
N LEU A 46 -17.08 -0.37 18.37
CA LEU A 46 -15.81 -0.74 17.74
C LEU A 46 -15.94 -2.16 17.18
N ALA A 47 -16.12 -2.26 15.86
CA ALA A 47 -16.23 -3.50 15.11
C ALA A 47 -14.91 -3.86 14.42
N HIS A 48 -14.59 -5.15 14.39
CA HIS A 48 -13.37 -5.68 13.77
C HIS A 48 -13.67 -6.92 12.94
N GLN A 49 -12.99 -7.03 11.79
CA GLN A 49 -12.91 -8.20 10.93
C GLN A 49 -11.44 -8.65 10.92
N ARG A 50 -11.14 -9.84 11.46
CA ARG A 50 -9.79 -10.29 11.75
C ARG A 50 -9.21 -11.16 10.64
N LEU A 51 -8.00 -10.80 10.19
CA LEU A 51 -7.08 -11.73 9.55
C LEU A 51 -6.01 -12.08 10.59
N ALA A 52 -6.02 -13.31 11.08
CA ALA A 52 -5.11 -13.75 12.13
C ALA A 52 -3.72 -14.07 11.54
N ILE A 53 -2.73 -13.20 11.82
CA ILE A 53 -1.33 -13.33 11.40
C ILE A 53 -0.42 -13.63 12.60
N VAL A 54 -0.41 -12.76 13.61
CA VAL A 54 0.32 -12.93 14.88
C VAL A 54 -0.66 -13.32 15.99
N ASP A 55 -0.26 -14.31 16.79
CA ASP A 55 -1.07 -14.95 17.83
C ASP A 55 -2.49 -15.31 17.36
N PRO A 56 -2.65 -16.28 16.44
CA PRO A 56 -3.98 -16.64 15.93
C PRO A 56 -4.96 -17.10 17.00
N ALA A 57 -4.47 -17.64 18.13
CA ALA A 57 -5.28 -18.25 19.17
C ALA A 57 -5.91 -17.25 20.14
N SER A 58 -5.20 -16.18 20.53
CA SER A 58 -5.71 -15.21 21.52
C SER A 58 -5.81 -13.75 21.05
N GLY A 59 -5.27 -13.39 19.88
CA GLY A 59 -5.26 -12.00 19.40
C GLY A 59 -6.58 -11.48 18.81
N ASP A 60 -7.73 -12.00 19.24
CA ASP A 60 -9.05 -11.53 18.78
C ASP A 60 -9.29 -10.07 19.20
N GLN A 61 -9.93 -9.29 18.33
CA GLN A 61 -10.13 -7.85 18.54
C GLN A 61 -11.63 -7.48 18.58
N PRO A 62 -12.05 -6.40 19.27
CA PRO A 62 -11.22 -5.39 19.93
C PRO A 62 -10.32 -5.90 21.07
N LEU A 63 -9.15 -5.29 21.23
CA LEU A 63 -8.18 -5.56 22.29
C LEU A 63 -8.45 -4.61 23.46
N TYR A 64 -7.99 -5.01 24.66
CA TYR A 64 -8.28 -4.32 25.90
C TYR A 64 -7.03 -4.21 26.77
N ASN A 65 -6.96 -3.16 27.59
CA ASN A 65 -6.11 -3.19 28.78
C ASN A 65 -6.71 -4.11 29.87
N GLU A 66 -6.04 -4.21 31.03
CA GLU A 66 -6.36 -5.16 32.10
C GLU A 66 -7.75 -4.98 32.69
N ASP A 67 -8.15 -3.73 32.94
CA ASP A 67 -9.44 -3.37 33.52
C ASP A 67 -10.52 -3.10 32.45
N LYS A 68 -10.16 -3.25 31.17
CA LYS A 68 -11.01 -3.01 29.99
C LYS A 68 -11.53 -1.58 29.86
N SER A 69 -10.91 -0.62 30.54
CA SER A 69 -11.24 0.80 30.36
C SER A 69 -10.69 1.40 29.07
N ILE A 70 -9.66 0.78 28.48
CA ILE A 70 -9.10 1.12 27.18
C ILE A 70 -9.42 0.01 26.18
N ILE A 71 -10.11 0.35 25.10
CA ILE A 71 -10.50 -0.57 24.03
C ILE A 71 -9.87 -0.10 22.73
N VAL A 72 -9.20 -0.99 21.99
CA VAL A 72 -8.58 -0.64 20.71
C VAL A 72 -8.91 -1.66 19.62
N THR A 73 -9.18 -1.16 18.42
CA THR A 73 -9.29 -1.97 17.20
C THR A 73 -8.20 -1.55 16.22
N VAL A 74 -7.49 -2.52 15.65
CA VAL A 74 -6.26 -2.30 14.89
C VAL A 74 -6.28 -3.12 13.60
N ASN A 75 -5.93 -2.44 12.51
CA ASN A 75 -5.54 -3.06 11.25
C ASN A 75 -4.08 -2.67 10.98
N GLY A 76 -3.15 -3.57 11.29
CA GLY A 76 -1.73 -3.30 11.21
C GLY A 76 -0.86 -4.37 11.84
N GLU A 77 0.44 -4.07 11.87
CA GLU A 77 1.52 -4.86 12.46
C GLU A 77 2.49 -3.89 13.16
N ILE A 78 2.76 -4.13 14.45
CA ILE A 78 3.70 -3.37 15.28
C ILE A 78 4.99 -4.18 15.47
N TYR A 79 6.00 -3.93 14.63
CA TYR A 79 7.22 -4.73 14.56
C TYR A 79 8.09 -4.64 15.82
N ASN A 80 8.00 -3.55 16.59
CA ASN A 80 8.72 -3.38 17.85
C ASN A 80 7.90 -3.76 19.10
N HIS A 81 6.81 -4.52 18.95
CA HIS A 81 5.94 -4.88 20.09
C HIS A 81 6.66 -5.67 21.21
N LYS A 82 7.66 -6.49 20.86
CA LYS A 82 8.43 -7.27 21.85
C LYS A 82 9.21 -6.35 22.80
N GLU A 83 9.78 -5.26 22.28
CA GLU A 83 10.50 -4.26 23.07
C GLU A 83 9.55 -3.56 24.06
N PHE A 84 8.34 -3.21 23.63
CA PHE A 84 7.35 -2.62 24.53
C PHE A 84 6.86 -3.58 25.61
N ARG A 85 6.68 -4.86 25.29
CA ARG A 85 6.32 -5.89 26.29
C ARG A 85 7.40 -6.02 27.37
N GLU A 86 8.67 -5.84 27.02
CA GLU A 86 9.76 -5.81 28.00
C GLU A 86 9.80 -4.53 28.84
N GLN A 87 9.32 -3.40 28.32
CA GLN A 87 9.28 -2.12 29.04
C GLN A 87 8.05 -2.01 29.96
N LEU A 88 6.91 -2.54 29.52
CA LEU A 88 5.61 -2.48 30.20
C LEU A 88 5.40 -3.65 31.18
N LYS A 89 6.40 -3.98 32.01
CA LYS A 89 6.32 -5.11 32.96
C LYS A 89 5.30 -4.92 34.09
N SER A 90 4.87 -3.68 34.33
CA SER A 90 3.75 -3.35 35.23
C SER A 90 2.41 -3.80 34.67
N HIS A 91 2.31 -3.96 33.35
CA HIS A 91 1.10 -4.37 32.67
C HIS A 91 1.00 -5.88 32.50
N LYS A 92 -0.23 -6.38 32.49
CA LYS A 92 -0.59 -7.76 32.24
C LYS A 92 -1.23 -7.89 30.86
N PHE A 93 -0.43 -8.34 29.91
CA PHE A 93 -0.89 -8.73 28.58
C PHE A 93 -1.72 -10.03 28.64
N ASN A 94 -2.87 -10.02 27.99
CA ASN A 94 -3.80 -11.15 27.88
C ASN A 94 -3.65 -11.90 26.55
N THR A 95 -2.95 -11.33 25.58
CA THR A 95 -2.73 -11.93 24.25
C THR A 95 -1.25 -11.91 23.88
N GLY A 96 -0.89 -12.67 22.85
CA GLY A 96 0.38 -12.56 22.14
C GLY A 96 0.36 -11.59 20.97
N SER A 97 -0.78 -10.93 20.69
CA SER A 97 -0.90 -9.99 19.57
C SER A 97 0.09 -8.85 19.72
N ASP A 98 0.78 -8.53 18.62
CA ASP A 98 1.63 -7.37 18.47
C ASP A 98 0.88 -6.05 18.76
N CYS A 99 -0.41 -6.01 18.46
CA CYS A 99 -1.26 -4.83 18.57
C CYS A 99 -1.71 -4.49 20.01
N GLU A 100 -1.64 -5.43 20.96
CA GLU A 100 -2.13 -5.21 22.34
C GLU A 100 -1.33 -4.12 23.07
N VAL A 101 -0.06 -3.93 22.71
CA VAL A 101 0.80 -2.88 23.27
C VAL A 101 0.20 -1.48 23.14
N ILE A 102 -0.68 -1.25 22.16
CA ILE A 102 -1.29 0.06 21.91
C ILE A 102 -2.18 0.49 23.09
N ALA A 103 -2.95 -0.43 23.68
CA ALA A 103 -3.82 -0.10 24.81
C ALA A 103 -2.98 0.36 26.02
N HIS A 104 -1.93 -0.39 26.35
CA HIS A 104 -1.05 -0.09 27.49
C HIS A 104 -0.15 1.13 27.26
N LEU A 105 0.36 1.33 26.04
CA LEU A 105 1.13 2.54 25.71
C LEU A 105 0.28 3.81 25.85
N TYR A 106 -1.01 3.74 25.50
CA TYR A 106 -1.93 4.85 25.73
C TYR A 106 -2.15 5.12 27.23
N GLU A 107 -2.17 4.10 28.08
CA GLU A 107 -2.28 4.29 29.53
C GLU A 107 -1.08 5.05 30.12
N GLU A 108 0.13 4.69 29.72
CA GLU A 108 1.37 5.27 30.26
C GLU A 108 1.70 6.64 29.65
N HIS A 109 1.38 6.86 28.38
CA HIS A 109 1.86 8.02 27.61
C HIS A 109 0.74 8.88 27.01
N GLY A 110 -0.54 8.55 27.26
CA GLY A 110 -1.66 9.28 26.68
C GLY A 110 -1.64 9.24 25.16
N GLU A 111 -1.72 10.40 24.51
CA GLU A 111 -1.72 10.46 23.04
C GLU A 111 -0.33 10.57 22.40
N ASP A 112 0.73 10.63 23.21
CA ASP A 112 2.07 10.87 22.70
C ASP A 112 2.77 9.59 22.24
N PHE A 113 2.29 8.40 22.57
CA PHE A 113 2.99 7.15 22.20
C PHE A 113 3.07 6.85 20.71
N VAL A 114 2.20 7.44 19.87
CA VAL A 114 2.03 7.01 18.46
C VAL A 114 3.35 7.08 17.67
N HIS A 115 4.22 8.05 17.96
CA HIS A 115 5.51 8.19 17.28
C HIS A 115 6.51 7.07 17.64
N MET A 116 6.30 6.38 18.77
CA MET A 116 7.14 5.27 19.25
C MET A 116 6.89 3.98 18.45
N LEU A 117 5.70 3.82 17.85
CA LEU A 117 5.32 2.61 17.12
C LEU A 117 6.14 2.45 15.83
N ASP A 118 6.85 1.34 15.67
CA ASP A 118 7.47 0.93 14.41
C ASP A 118 6.59 -0.11 13.71
N GLY A 119 5.91 0.28 12.64
CA GLY A 119 4.86 -0.55 12.08
C GLY A 119 4.11 0.07 10.91
N MET A 120 3.22 -0.73 10.34
CA MET A 120 2.15 -0.27 9.46
C MET A 120 0.84 -0.46 10.23
N PHE A 121 0.04 0.57 10.41
CA PHE A 121 -1.15 0.50 11.27
C PHE A 121 -2.17 1.58 10.97
N SER A 122 -3.42 1.20 11.19
CA SER A 122 -4.55 2.09 11.39
C SER A 122 -5.26 1.56 12.62
N PHE A 123 -5.47 2.41 13.62
CA PHE A 123 -6.18 2.02 14.82
C PHE A 123 -7.17 3.07 15.26
N VAL A 124 -8.15 2.62 16.02
CA VAL A 124 -9.12 3.46 16.73
C VAL A 124 -9.24 2.94 18.15
N LEU A 125 -9.14 3.83 19.12
CA LEU A 125 -9.11 3.54 20.55
C LEU A 125 -10.18 4.36 21.28
N LEU A 126 -10.84 3.74 22.26
CA LEU A 126 -11.81 4.34 23.17
C LEU A 126 -11.28 4.25 24.62
N ASP A 127 -11.29 5.37 25.32
CA ASP A 127 -11.05 5.48 26.77
C ASP A 127 -12.39 5.73 27.47
N THR A 128 -12.92 4.71 28.15
CA THR A 128 -14.25 4.74 28.75
C THR A 128 -14.32 5.62 29.99
N ARG A 129 -13.18 5.88 30.64
CA ARG A 129 -13.08 6.67 31.89
C ARG A 129 -13.54 8.11 31.68
N ASN A 130 -13.31 8.64 30.49
CA ASN A 130 -13.63 10.02 30.11
C ASN A 130 -14.39 10.12 28.77
N LYS A 131 -14.79 8.98 28.19
CA LYS A 131 -15.46 8.87 26.88
C LYS A 131 -14.69 9.54 25.73
N SER A 132 -13.36 9.63 25.85
CA SER A 132 -12.52 10.13 24.78
C SER A 132 -12.10 9.01 23.84
N TYR A 133 -11.81 9.36 22.61
CA TYR A 133 -11.36 8.42 21.60
C TYR A 133 -10.29 9.06 20.73
N ILE A 134 -9.38 8.21 20.25
CA ILE A 134 -8.34 8.60 19.31
C ILE A 134 -8.35 7.66 18.12
N ALA A 135 -7.92 8.16 16.97
CA ALA A 135 -7.59 7.33 15.81
C ALA A 135 -6.24 7.74 15.28
N ALA A 136 -5.42 6.81 14.82
CA ALA A 136 -4.15 7.13 14.20
C ALA A 136 -3.86 6.22 13.01
N ARG A 137 -3.09 6.78 12.07
CA ARG A 137 -2.63 6.08 10.85
C ARG A 137 -1.13 6.20 10.74
N ASP A 138 -0.50 5.13 10.26
CA ASP A 138 0.95 4.99 10.09
C ASP A 138 1.56 6.10 9.23
N ALA A 139 2.89 6.22 9.34
CA ALA A 139 3.70 7.31 8.80
C ALA A 139 3.44 7.63 7.32
N ILE A 140 3.24 6.60 6.49
CA ILE A 140 3.16 6.70 5.02
C ILE A 140 1.74 6.40 4.51
N GLY A 141 0.89 5.79 5.34
CA GLY A 141 -0.47 5.40 4.99
C GLY A 141 -0.50 4.07 4.26
N ILE A 142 0.38 3.15 4.64
CA ILE A 142 0.46 1.77 4.13
C ILE A 142 -0.88 1.06 4.37
N THR A 143 -1.46 1.28 5.54
CA THR A 143 -2.80 0.79 5.88
C THR A 143 -3.83 1.87 5.54
N PRO A 144 -5.02 1.52 4.99
CA PRO A 144 -6.06 2.49 4.70
C PRO A 144 -6.91 2.77 5.93
N LEU A 145 -7.33 4.03 6.07
CA LEU A 145 -8.30 4.48 7.05
C LEU A 145 -9.05 5.68 6.48
N TYR A 146 -10.34 5.76 6.76
CA TYR A 146 -11.23 6.85 6.42
C TYR A 146 -11.89 7.38 7.67
N ILE A 147 -12.23 8.67 7.67
CA ILE A 147 -13.05 9.33 8.70
C ILE A 147 -14.30 9.89 8.03
N GLY A 148 -15.45 9.78 8.70
CA GLY A 148 -16.73 10.30 8.23
C GLY A 148 -17.62 10.81 9.34
N TRP A 149 -18.69 11.51 8.94
CA TRP A 149 -19.66 12.10 9.86
C TRP A 149 -21.07 11.68 9.48
N GLY A 150 -21.79 11.12 10.47
CA GLY A 150 -23.20 10.76 10.35
C GLY A 150 -24.11 11.98 10.42
N LEU A 151 -25.36 11.84 9.96
CA LEU A 151 -26.36 12.91 10.01
C LEU A 151 -26.75 13.33 11.44
N ASP A 152 -26.51 12.46 12.42
CA ASP A 152 -26.72 12.71 13.85
C ASP A 152 -25.50 13.36 14.53
N GLY A 153 -24.45 13.68 13.76
CA GLY A 153 -23.20 14.25 14.28
C GLY A 153 -22.19 13.21 14.78
N SER A 154 -22.51 11.92 14.71
CA SER A 154 -21.59 10.85 15.08
C SER A 154 -20.33 10.84 14.20
N VAL A 155 -19.19 10.46 14.78
CA VAL A 155 -17.90 10.37 14.09
C VAL A 155 -17.58 8.91 13.80
N TRP A 156 -17.23 8.62 12.55
CA TRP A 156 -17.03 7.28 12.04
C TRP A 156 -15.61 7.11 11.53
N PHE A 157 -15.05 5.92 11.72
CA PHE A 157 -13.76 5.51 11.17
C PHE A 157 -13.89 4.14 10.53
N ALA A 158 -13.33 3.94 9.34
CA ALA A 158 -13.32 2.63 8.70
C ALA A 158 -12.10 2.38 7.81
N SER A 159 -11.71 1.12 7.65
CA SER A 159 -10.60 0.76 6.73
C SER A 159 -10.89 1.07 5.26
N GLU A 160 -12.16 1.03 4.84
CA GLU A 160 -12.58 1.23 3.46
C GLU A 160 -13.85 2.08 3.42
N MET A 161 -13.97 2.99 2.44
CA MET A 161 -15.10 3.93 2.38
C MET A 161 -16.45 3.24 2.16
N LYS A 162 -16.48 2.01 1.61
CA LYS A 162 -17.70 1.19 1.45
C LYS A 162 -18.44 0.89 2.76
N ALA A 163 -17.76 0.98 3.90
CA ALA A 163 -18.37 0.85 5.23
C ALA A 163 -18.92 2.17 5.79
N LEU A 164 -18.62 3.31 5.15
CA LEU A 164 -19.07 4.65 5.52
C LEU A 164 -20.09 5.23 4.53
N SER A 165 -19.97 4.86 3.24
CA SER A 165 -20.61 5.55 2.12
C SER A 165 -22.13 5.67 2.23
N ASP A 166 -22.81 4.73 2.88
CA ASP A 166 -24.27 4.77 3.02
C ASP A 166 -24.71 5.76 4.11
N ASP A 167 -24.04 5.74 5.26
CA ASP A 167 -24.47 6.39 6.50
C ASP A 167 -23.74 7.71 6.81
N CYS A 168 -22.64 7.99 6.12
CA CYS A 168 -21.94 9.28 6.18
C CYS A 168 -22.22 10.12 4.93
N GLU A 169 -22.61 11.38 5.12
CA GLU A 169 -22.75 12.33 4.00
C GLU A 169 -21.41 12.96 3.63
N GLN A 170 -20.56 13.19 4.63
CA GLN A 170 -19.19 13.65 4.46
C GLN A 170 -18.24 12.57 4.98
N PHE A 171 -17.22 12.26 4.19
CA PHE A 171 -16.09 11.42 4.60
C PHE A 171 -14.86 11.74 3.75
N MET A 172 -13.69 11.41 4.27
CA MET A 172 -12.41 11.62 3.61
C MET A 172 -11.43 10.52 4.01
N SER A 173 -10.35 10.36 3.22
CA SER A 173 -9.20 9.56 3.63
C SER A 173 -8.60 10.16 4.91
N PHE A 174 -8.41 9.34 5.94
CA PHE A 174 -7.71 9.75 7.15
C PHE A 174 -6.23 9.92 6.81
N LEU A 175 -5.65 11.09 7.06
CA LEU A 175 -4.32 11.42 6.54
C LEU A 175 -3.19 10.55 7.15
N PRO A 176 -2.20 10.10 6.35
CA PRO A 176 -1.02 9.39 6.84
C PRO A 176 -0.22 10.18 7.87
N GLY A 177 0.34 9.52 8.88
CA GLY A 177 1.17 10.15 9.90
C GLY A 177 0.42 11.13 10.78
N HIS A 178 -0.90 10.97 10.90
CA HIS A 178 -1.76 11.80 11.75
C HIS A 178 -2.43 10.98 12.86
N ILE A 179 -2.86 11.72 13.88
CA ILE A 179 -3.75 11.27 14.95
C ILE A 179 -4.93 12.24 15.02
N TYR A 180 -6.13 11.71 15.24
CA TYR A 180 -7.32 12.45 15.59
C TYR A 180 -7.62 12.26 17.07
N SER A 181 -7.97 13.32 17.79
CA SER A 181 -8.37 13.26 19.19
C SER A 181 -9.71 13.93 19.42
N SER A 182 -10.61 13.25 20.12
CA SER A 182 -11.87 13.86 20.57
C SER A 182 -11.69 14.81 21.76
N LYS A 183 -10.63 14.62 22.56
CA LYS A 183 -10.33 15.45 23.74
C LYS A 183 -9.63 16.75 23.36
N ASN A 184 -8.58 16.65 22.54
CA ASN A 184 -7.76 17.79 22.13
C ASN A 184 -8.30 18.47 20.87
N GLY A 185 -9.29 17.84 20.22
CA GLY A 185 -9.95 18.35 19.03
C GLY A 185 -9.06 18.25 17.79
N GLY A 186 -9.54 17.53 16.78
CA GLY A 186 -9.01 17.62 15.43
C GLY A 186 -7.85 16.68 15.11
N LEU A 187 -7.34 16.88 13.89
CA LEU A 187 -6.35 16.04 13.23
C LEU A 187 -4.97 16.71 13.33
N ARG A 188 -4.00 16.04 13.95
CA ARG A 188 -2.63 16.55 14.12
C ARG A 188 -1.60 15.57 13.56
N ARG A 189 -0.54 16.08 12.95
CA ARG A 189 0.53 15.28 12.37
C ARG A 189 1.57 14.90 13.43
N TRP A 190 1.86 13.61 13.57
CA TRP A 190 2.87 13.09 14.51
C TRP A 190 4.19 12.70 13.82
N TYR A 191 4.20 12.50 12.50
CA TYR A 191 5.39 12.09 11.74
C TYR A 191 5.96 13.21 10.87
N ASN A 192 7.08 13.82 11.28
CA ASN A 192 7.67 14.98 10.62
C ASN A 192 9.18 14.80 10.34
N PRO A 193 9.58 13.83 9.49
CA PRO A 193 10.98 13.64 9.12
C PRO A 193 11.51 14.80 8.24
N PRO A 194 12.83 15.01 8.13
CA PRO A 194 13.40 16.13 7.36
C PRO A 194 12.92 16.21 5.90
N TRP A 195 12.77 15.06 5.23
CA TRP A 195 12.29 15.00 3.84
C TRP A 195 10.83 15.44 3.69
N TRP A 196 10.03 15.44 4.76
CA TRP A 196 8.65 15.94 4.70
C TRP A 196 8.60 17.44 4.39
N SER A 197 9.57 18.19 4.93
CA SER A 197 9.76 19.61 4.66
C SER A 197 10.52 19.88 3.36
N GLU A 198 10.77 18.84 2.55
CA GLU A 198 11.48 18.93 1.26
C GLU A 198 12.90 19.51 1.39
N LEU A 199 13.52 19.36 2.57
CA LEU A 199 14.90 19.78 2.79
C LEU A 199 15.86 18.89 1.99
N VAL A 200 16.46 19.47 0.94
CA VAL A 200 17.42 18.77 0.07
C VAL A 200 18.64 18.32 0.89
N PRO A 201 18.91 17.02 0.99
CA PRO A 201 19.97 16.51 1.84
C PRO A 201 21.33 16.53 1.12
N SER A 202 22.40 16.34 1.89
CA SER A 202 23.78 16.34 1.38
C SER A 202 24.64 15.19 1.89
N THR A 203 24.05 14.19 2.57
CA THR A 203 24.81 13.04 3.10
C THR A 203 25.44 12.24 1.95
N PRO A 204 26.75 11.93 2.02
CA PRO A 204 27.40 11.06 1.05
C PRO A 204 26.72 9.69 0.96
N TYR A 205 26.73 9.09 -0.22
CA TYR A 205 26.23 7.73 -0.41
C TYR A 205 27.21 6.71 0.18
N ASP A 206 26.69 5.81 1.02
CA ASP A 206 27.38 4.63 1.52
C ASP A 206 26.53 3.38 1.19
N PRO A 207 27.04 2.45 0.36
CA PRO A 207 26.30 1.25 -0.04
C PRO A 207 25.97 0.33 1.14
N LEU A 208 26.84 0.21 2.14
CA LEU A 208 26.64 -0.68 3.28
C LEU A 208 25.60 -0.13 4.24
N VAL A 209 25.59 1.19 4.48
CA VAL A 209 24.54 1.81 5.30
C VAL A 209 23.17 1.59 4.66
N LEU A 210 23.04 1.76 3.34
CA LEU A 210 21.79 1.54 2.63
C LEU A 210 21.37 0.07 2.64
N ARG A 211 22.30 -0.85 2.34
CA ARG A 211 22.08 -2.31 2.36
C ARG A 211 21.59 -2.75 3.73
N ASN A 212 22.33 -2.40 4.80
CA ASN A 212 22.01 -2.81 6.16
C ASN A 212 20.65 -2.27 6.62
N ALA A 213 20.30 -1.04 6.24
CA ALA A 213 18.99 -0.47 6.55
C ALA A 213 17.86 -1.24 5.84
N PHE A 214 18.05 -1.62 4.58
CA PHE A 214 17.07 -2.41 3.84
C PHE A 214 16.94 -3.83 4.40
N GLU A 215 18.05 -4.48 4.74
CA GLU A 215 18.02 -5.81 5.34
C GLU A 215 17.25 -5.82 6.66
N LYS A 216 17.52 -4.85 7.54
CA LYS A 216 16.74 -4.67 8.78
C LYS A 216 15.26 -4.48 8.49
N ALA A 217 14.90 -3.66 7.50
CA ALA A 217 13.51 -3.43 7.13
C ALA A 217 12.81 -4.72 6.67
N VAL A 218 13.48 -5.58 5.90
CA VAL A 218 12.95 -6.89 5.48
C VAL A 218 12.84 -7.85 6.66
N ILE A 219 13.88 -7.96 7.49
CA ILE A 219 13.94 -8.89 8.64
C ILE A 219 12.80 -8.61 9.63
N LYS A 220 12.56 -7.33 9.98
CA LYS A 220 11.45 -6.93 10.86
C LYS A 220 10.08 -7.43 10.37
N ARG A 221 9.90 -7.50 9.04
CA ARG A 221 8.64 -7.90 8.39
C ARG A 221 8.47 -9.40 8.23
N LEU A 222 9.45 -10.21 8.64
CA LEU A 222 9.33 -11.67 8.74
C LEU A 222 8.55 -12.13 9.99
N MET A 223 8.11 -11.21 10.85
CA MET A 223 7.27 -11.49 12.03
C MET A 223 5.91 -12.10 11.63
N THR A 224 5.69 -13.41 11.81
CA THR A 224 4.41 -14.07 11.46
C THR A 224 4.30 -15.43 12.13
N ASP A 225 3.08 -15.83 12.53
CA ASP A 225 2.76 -17.19 12.99
C ASP A 225 2.03 -18.02 11.92
N VAL A 226 1.92 -17.50 10.69
CA VAL A 226 1.19 -18.13 9.58
C VAL A 226 2.03 -18.19 8.30
N PRO A 227 1.68 -19.07 7.34
CA PRO A 227 2.38 -19.16 6.07
C PRO A 227 2.41 -17.83 5.31
N PHE A 228 3.60 -17.50 4.81
CA PHE A 228 3.85 -16.27 4.04
C PHE A 228 4.65 -16.55 2.76
N GLY A 229 4.77 -15.54 1.90
CA GLY A 229 5.67 -15.58 0.75
C GLY A 229 6.05 -14.19 0.25
N VAL A 230 6.52 -14.12 -1.00
CA VAL A 230 6.95 -12.86 -1.63
C VAL A 230 6.33 -12.71 -3.02
N LEU A 231 5.82 -11.52 -3.33
CA LEU A 231 5.44 -11.18 -4.70
C LEU A 231 6.70 -10.93 -5.52
N LEU A 232 6.91 -11.70 -6.58
CA LEU A 232 8.13 -11.70 -7.39
C LEU A 232 7.79 -11.41 -8.86
N SER A 233 8.12 -10.20 -9.32
CA SER A 233 7.93 -9.78 -10.72
C SER A 233 9.17 -10.00 -11.61
N GLY A 234 10.31 -10.37 -11.01
CA GLY A 234 11.61 -10.35 -11.69
C GLY A 234 12.18 -8.94 -11.94
N GLY A 235 11.47 -7.89 -11.54
CA GLY A 235 12.03 -6.53 -11.44
C GLY A 235 12.95 -6.41 -10.21
N LEU A 236 13.83 -5.39 -10.22
CA LEU A 236 14.83 -5.14 -9.17
C LEU A 236 14.22 -5.22 -7.76
N ASP A 237 13.11 -4.51 -7.53
CA ASP A 237 12.59 -4.21 -6.19
C ASP A 237 12.09 -5.49 -5.50
N SER A 238 11.18 -6.21 -6.15
CA SER A 238 10.67 -7.49 -5.64
C SER A 238 11.77 -8.56 -5.54
N SER A 239 12.75 -8.52 -6.44
CA SER A 239 13.85 -9.48 -6.45
C SER A 239 14.78 -9.27 -5.25
N LEU A 240 15.08 -8.02 -4.89
CA LEU A 240 15.85 -7.71 -3.68
C LEU A 240 15.09 -8.09 -2.40
N VAL A 241 13.78 -7.84 -2.33
CA VAL A 241 12.95 -8.30 -1.21
C VAL A 241 13.02 -9.82 -1.08
N ALA A 242 12.84 -10.56 -2.19
CA ALA A 242 12.91 -12.02 -2.20
C ALA A 242 14.30 -12.54 -1.82
N ALA A 243 15.37 -11.90 -2.30
CA ALA A 243 16.75 -12.30 -2.02
C ALA A 243 17.11 -12.12 -0.54
N VAL A 244 16.77 -10.97 0.03
CA VAL A 244 17.01 -10.69 1.46
C VAL A 244 16.14 -11.59 2.34
N ALA A 245 14.86 -11.75 2.01
CA ALA A 245 13.96 -12.64 2.75
C ALA A 245 14.46 -14.10 2.71
N SER A 246 14.91 -14.59 1.55
CA SER A 246 15.47 -15.95 1.42
C SER A 246 16.74 -16.12 2.25
N ARG A 247 17.62 -15.11 2.27
CA ARG A 247 18.89 -15.13 2.99
C ARG A 247 18.71 -15.18 4.50
N HIS A 248 17.71 -14.48 5.02
CA HIS A 248 17.43 -14.37 6.46
C HIS A 248 16.28 -15.25 6.94
N LEU A 249 15.68 -16.05 6.06
CA LEU A 249 14.58 -16.93 6.43
C LEU A 249 14.99 -17.84 7.59
N VAL A 250 16.19 -18.43 7.52
CA VAL A 250 16.75 -19.35 8.53
C VAL A 250 16.86 -18.76 9.94
N ASP A 251 16.97 -17.44 10.04
CA ASP A 251 17.09 -16.73 11.32
C ASP A 251 15.73 -16.31 11.89
N SER A 252 14.64 -16.50 11.13
CA SER A 252 13.29 -16.08 11.52
C SER A 252 12.55 -17.15 12.32
N GLU A 253 11.68 -16.71 13.22
CA GLU A 253 10.78 -17.61 13.98
C GLU A 253 9.87 -18.44 13.05
N ALA A 254 9.54 -17.90 11.88
CA ALA A 254 8.73 -18.55 10.86
C ALA A 254 9.39 -19.78 10.23
N TYR A 255 10.73 -19.87 10.21
CA TYR A 255 11.47 -21.00 9.62
C TYR A 255 11.12 -22.33 10.28
N CYS A 256 11.15 -22.36 11.61
CA CYS A 256 10.86 -23.57 12.38
C CYS A 256 9.41 -24.03 12.22
N GLN A 257 8.48 -23.11 11.95
CA GLN A 257 7.06 -23.41 11.87
C GLN A 257 6.63 -23.84 10.45
N TRP A 258 7.21 -23.25 9.39
CA TRP A 258 6.65 -23.35 8.03
C TRP A 258 7.64 -23.84 6.96
N GLY A 259 8.85 -24.25 7.36
CA GLY A 259 9.82 -24.92 6.50
C GLY A 259 10.91 -24.01 5.93
N SER A 260 11.88 -24.62 5.25
CA SER A 260 13.12 -23.95 4.84
C SER A 260 13.09 -23.25 3.49
N GLN A 261 12.00 -23.40 2.72
CA GLN A 261 11.92 -22.89 1.36
C GLN A 261 10.86 -21.78 1.25
N LEU A 262 11.30 -20.57 0.89
CA LEU A 262 10.43 -19.43 0.66
C LEU A 262 9.52 -19.65 -0.55
N HIS A 263 8.23 -19.32 -0.43
CA HIS A 263 7.30 -19.31 -1.56
C HIS A 263 7.34 -17.95 -2.27
N THR A 264 7.43 -17.97 -3.60
CA THR A 264 7.38 -16.75 -4.43
C THR A 264 6.23 -16.83 -5.43
N PHE A 265 5.58 -15.69 -5.70
CA PHE A 265 4.37 -15.63 -6.52
C PHE A 265 4.51 -14.60 -7.63
N CYS A 266 4.21 -15.00 -8.87
CA CYS A 266 4.16 -14.13 -10.03
C CYS A 266 2.83 -14.30 -10.77
N ILE A 267 2.34 -13.24 -11.42
CA ILE A 267 1.19 -13.31 -12.31
C ILE A 267 1.47 -12.55 -13.60
N GLY A 268 1.00 -13.09 -14.73
CA GLY A 268 1.09 -12.42 -16.02
C GLY A 268 0.25 -13.11 -17.08
N LEU A 269 0.14 -12.47 -18.25
CA LEU A 269 -0.30 -13.16 -19.47
C LEU A 269 0.78 -14.17 -19.87
N LYS A 270 0.39 -15.27 -20.52
CA LYS A 270 1.36 -16.30 -20.95
C LYS A 270 2.48 -15.66 -21.80
N GLY A 271 3.73 -15.91 -21.40
CA GLY A 271 4.91 -15.38 -22.07
C GLY A 271 5.27 -13.93 -21.73
N SER A 272 4.66 -13.34 -20.69
CA SER A 272 4.99 -11.98 -20.29
C SER A 272 6.43 -11.85 -19.79
N PRO A 273 7.07 -10.68 -19.97
CA PRO A 273 8.43 -10.43 -19.49
C PRO A 273 8.62 -10.67 -17.99
N ASP A 274 7.61 -10.34 -17.17
CA ASP A 274 7.67 -10.54 -15.73
C ASP A 274 7.74 -12.01 -15.34
N LEU A 275 6.99 -12.89 -16.01
CA LEU A 275 7.02 -14.33 -15.71
C LEU A 275 8.39 -14.94 -16.01
N VAL A 276 9.01 -14.54 -17.12
CA VAL A 276 10.34 -15.04 -17.51
C VAL A 276 11.39 -14.63 -16.49
N ALA A 277 11.42 -13.35 -16.12
CA ALA A 277 12.39 -12.84 -15.17
C ALA A 277 12.13 -13.32 -13.73
N ALA A 278 10.87 -13.45 -13.33
CA ALA A 278 10.52 -13.98 -12.01
C ALA A 278 10.98 -15.43 -11.85
N ARG A 279 10.82 -16.26 -12.89
CA ARG A 279 11.33 -17.63 -12.89
C ARG A 279 12.84 -17.68 -12.73
N GLU A 280 13.57 -16.86 -13.49
CA GLU A 280 15.03 -16.81 -13.39
C GLU A 280 15.51 -16.42 -11.98
N VAL A 281 14.87 -15.41 -11.37
CA VAL A 281 15.18 -15.02 -9.99
C VAL A 281 14.81 -16.12 -9.00
N ALA A 282 13.67 -16.78 -9.20
CA ALA A 282 13.24 -17.84 -8.32
C ALA A 282 14.17 -19.06 -8.37
N ASP A 283 14.66 -19.43 -9.56
CA ASP A 283 15.63 -20.50 -9.77
C ASP A 283 16.97 -20.15 -9.10
N TYR A 284 17.45 -18.91 -9.26
CA TYR A 284 18.68 -18.44 -8.61
C TYR A 284 18.58 -18.48 -7.08
N LEU A 285 17.44 -18.06 -6.53
CA LEU A 285 17.20 -18.02 -5.08
C LEU A 285 16.79 -19.38 -4.49
N GLY A 286 16.50 -20.39 -5.33
CA GLY A 286 16.01 -21.69 -4.88
C GLY A 286 14.64 -21.64 -4.21
N THR A 287 13.78 -20.69 -4.59
CA THR A 287 12.44 -20.51 -3.99
C THR A 287 11.42 -21.48 -4.58
N ARG A 288 10.35 -21.78 -3.83
CA ARG A 288 9.21 -22.51 -4.37
C ARG A 288 8.35 -21.53 -5.17
N HIS A 289 8.60 -21.46 -6.47
CA HIS A 289 7.95 -20.51 -7.37
C HIS A 289 6.56 -20.96 -7.80
N HIS A 290 5.62 -20.02 -7.78
CA HIS A 290 4.25 -20.19 -8.27
C HIS A 290 3.97 -19.16 -9.34
N GLU A 291 3.79 -19.63 -10.56
CA GLU A 291 3.36 -18.80 -11.68
C GLU A 291 1.88 -18.93 -11.92
N PHE A 292 1.20 -17.79 -11.93
CA PHE A 292 -0.19 -17.71 -12.26
C PHE A 292 -0.38 -17.02 -13.61
N TYR A 293 -1.33 -17.56 -14.37
CA TYR A 293 -1.76 -16.96 -15.62
C TYR A 293 -3.16 -16.40 -15.45
N PHE A 294 -3.45 -15.32 -16.18
CA PHE A 294 -4.79 -14.84 -16.44
C PHE A 294 -4.92 -14.51 -17.93
N THR A 295 -6.15 -14.40 -18.40
CA THR A 295 -6.50 -13.93 -19.73
C THR A 295 -6.98 -12.48 -19.67
N VAL A 296 -6.88 -11.77 -20.79
CA VAL A 296 -7.44 -10.41 -20.91
C VAL A 296 -8.93 -10.39 -20.54
N GLN A 297 -9.69 -11.43 -20.92
CA GLN A 297 -11.11 -11.53 -20.58
C GLN A 297 -11.34 -11.69 -19.08
N GLU A 298 -10.61 -12.57 -18.39
CA GLU A 298 -10.68 -12.70 -16.93
C GLU A 298 -10.33 -11.38 -16.21
N GLY A 299 -9.38 -10.62 -16.75
CA GLY A 299 -9.05 -9.29 -16.27
C GLY A 299 -10.20 -8.30 -16.45
N ILE A 300 -10.82 -8.26 -17.64
CA ILE A 300 -11.97 -7.40 -17.93
C ILE A 300 -13.17 -7.75 -17.04
N ASP A 301 -13.45 -9.03 -16.85
CA ASP A 301 -14.56 -9.53 -16.03
C ASP A 301 -14.38 -9.16 -14.56
N ALA A 302 -13.13 -9.02 -14.09
CA ALA A 302 -12.81 -8.63 -12.73
C ALA A 302 -12.87 -7.11 -12.47
N LEU A 303 -12.95 -6.26 -13.49
CA LEU A 303 -12.84 -4.79 -13.34
C LEU A 303 -13.86 -4.21 -12.37
N GLU A 304 -15.09 -4.71 -12.38
CA GLU A 304 -16.14 -4.21 -11.51
C GLU A 304 -15.85 -4.49 -10.03
N GLU A 305 -15.44 -5.72 -9.71
CA GLU A 305 -15.01 -6.10 -8.34
C GLU A 305 -13.74 -5.35 -7.92
N VAL A 306 -12.77 -5.20 -8.83
CA VAL A 306 -11.54 -4.45 -8.56
C VAL A 306 -11.89 -3.01 -8.19
N ILE A 307 -12.69 -2.31 -8.98
CA ILE A 307 -13.07 -0.91 -8.68
C ILE A 307 -13.82 -0.79 -7.35
N TYR A 308 -14.71 -1.74 -7.05
CA TYR A 308 -15.39 -1.81 -5.76
C TYR A 308 -14.41 -1.97 -4.58
N HIS A 309 -13.41 -2.85 -4.71
CA HIS A 309 -12.44 -3.10 -3.66
C HIS A 309 -11.43 -1.97 -3.49
N ILE A 310 -10.86 -1.46 -4.59
CA ILE A 310 -9.82 -0.42 -4.54
C ILE A 310 -10.42 0.96 -4.21
N GLU A 311 -11.68 1.19 -4.57
CA GLU A 311 -12.39 2.44 -4.29
C GLU A 311 -11.75 3.64 -5.00
N THR A 312 -11.40 3.45 -6.27
CA THR A 312 -10.82 4.50 -7.12
C THR A 312 -11.29 4.37 -8.57
N TYR A 313 -11.20 5.45 -9.34
CA TYR A 313 -11.37 5.47 -10.80
C TYR A 313 -10.08 5.84 -11.53
N ASP A 314 -8.94 5.89 -10.84
CA ASP A 314 -7.64 6.14 -11.46
C ASP A 314 -7.22 4.99 -12.40
N VAL A 315 -6.89 5.34 -13.64
CA VAL A 315 -6.60 4.39 -14.72
C VAL A 315 -5.37 3.54 -14.40
N THR A 316 -4.28 4.17 -13.95
CA THR A 316 -3.02 3.47 -13.66
C THR A 316 -3.21 2.49 -12.52
N THR A 317 -3.90 2.92 -11.47
CA THR A 317 -4.17 2.12 -10.29
C THR A 317 -5.03 0.91 -10.65
N ILE A 318 -6.11 1.08 -11.42
CA ILE A 318 -6.99 -0.04 -11.83
C ILE A 318 -6.25 -1.05 -12.72
N ARG A 319 -5.46 -0.56 -13.69
CA ARG A 319 -4.65 -1.41 -14.58
C ARG A 319 -3.69 -2.30 -13.79
N ALA A 320 -3.01 -1.75 -12.80
CA ALA A 320 -2.04 -2.46 -11.96
C ALA A 320 -2.71 -3.32 -10.85
N SER A 321 -3.84 -2.86 -10.30
CA SER A 321 -4.59 -3.60 -9.29
C SER A 321 -5.19 -4.90 -9.80
N THR A 322 -5.62 -4.94 -11.06
CA THR A 322 -6.38 -6.09 -11.58
C THR A 322 -5.56 -7.39 -11.55
N PRO A 323 -4.32 -7.46 -12.07
CA PRO A 323 -3.47 -8.64 -11.92
C PRO A 323 -3.17 -8.96 -10.44
N MET A 324 -2.89 -7.94 -9.61
CA MET A 324 -2.60 -8.14 -8.20
C MET A 324 -3.80 -8.74 -7.43
N PHE A 325 -5.01 -8.29 -7.74
CA PHE A 325 -6.27 -8.83 -7.21
C PHE A 325 -6.45 -10.31 -7.59
N LEU A 326 -6.27 -10.64 -8.87
CA LEU A 326 -6.38 -12.02 -9.36
C LEU A 326 -5.32 -12.94 -8.77
N MET A 327 -4.08 -12.45 -8.63
CA MET A 327 -2.99 -13.18 -7.99
C MET A 327 -3.29 -13.44 -6.52
N SER A 328 -3.79 -12.43 -5.79
CA SER A 328 -4.09 -12.55 -4.37
C SER A 328 -5.15 -13.62 -4.09
N ARG A 329 -6.15 -13.74 -4.97
CA ARG A 329 -7.14 -14.83 -4.93
C ARG A 329 -6.48 -16.21 -4.98
N LYS A 330 -5.51 -16.40 -5.88
CA LYS A 330 -4.79 -17.68 -6.03
C LYS A 330 -3.86 -17.94 -4.86
N ILE A 331 -3.14 -16.93 -4.38
CA ILE A 331 -2.27 -17.04 -3.18
C ILE A 331 -3.10 -17.48 -1.97
N LYS A 332 -4.26 -16.86 -1.74
CA LYS A 332 -5.16 -17.24 -0.64
C LYS A 332 -5.59 -18.71 -0.73
N SER A 333 -5.88 -19.20 -1.94
CA SER A 333 -6.27 -20.60 -2.14
C SER A 333 -5.18 -21.62 -1.79
N LEU A 334 -3.93 -21.19 -1.71
CA LEU A 334 -2.79 -22.01 -1.27
C LEU A 334 -2.57 -21.95 0.26
N GLY A 335 -3.43 -21.25 1.01
CA GLY A 335 -3.33 -21.13 2.46
C GLY A 335 -2.37 -20.03 2.97
N VAL A 336 -1.79 -19.24 2.07
CA VAL A 336 -0.91 -18.12 2.42
C VAL A 336 -1.73 -16.93 2.86
N LYS A 337 -1.33 -16.29 3.97
CA LYS A 337 -2.04 -15.13 4.56
C LYS A 337 -1.25 -13.83 4.53
N MET A 338 0.06 -13.89 4.27
CA MET A 338 0.93 -12.71 4.21
C MET A 338 1.91 -12.81 3.04
N VAL A 339 2.18 -11.68 2.38
CA VAL A 339 3.22 -11.55 1.37
C VAL A 339 4.06 -10.30 1.57
N LEU A 340 5.35 -10.38 1.27
CA LEU A 340 6.20 -9.20 1.10
C LEU A 340 6.11 -8.69 -0.36
N SER A 341 6.20 -7.37 -0.53
CA SER A 341 6.15 -6.69 -1.82
C SER A 341 7.21 -5.59 -1.93
N GLY A 342 7.60 -5.25 -3.17
CA GLY A 342 8.63 -4.24 -3.49
C GLY A 342 8.12 -2.80 -3.68
N GLU A 343 6.86 -2.52 -3.35
CA GLU A 343 6.26 -1.18 -3.51
C GLU A 343 6.98 -0.12 -2.66
N GLY A 344 7.07 1.11 -3.17
CA GLY A 344 7.75 2.24 -2.51
C GLY A 344 9.17 2.50 -3.02
N SER A 345 9.81 1.51 -3.63
CA SER A 345 11.19 1.65 -4.12
C SER A 345 11.32 2.74 -5.19
N ASP A 346 10.42 2.76 -6.17
CA ASP A 346 10.47 3.70 -7.29
C ASP A 346 10.26 5.15 -6.81
N GLU A 347 9.42 5.37 -5.80
CA GLU A 347 9.17 6.68 -5.20
C GLU A 347 10.36 7.21 -4.40
N ILE A 348 11.05 6.33 -3.68
CA ILE A 348 12.19 6.70 -2.82
C ILE A 348 13.46 6.96 -3.64
N PHE A 349 13.66 6.21 -4.71
CA PHE A 349 14.90 6.22 -5.50
C PHE A 349 14.76 6.83 -6.89
N GLY A 350 13.58 7.38 -7.25
CA GLY A 350 13.31 7.92 -8.58
C GLY A 350 13.45 6.86 -9.67
N GLY A 351 12.80 5.72 -9.47
CA GLY A 351 12.89 4.54 -10.34
C GLY A 351 12.01 4.60 -11.60
N TYR A 352 11.04 5.51 -11.64
CA TYR A 352 10.20 5.70 -12.84
C TYR A 352 11.02 6.32 -13.97
N LEU A 353 10.77 5.89 -15.21
CA LEU A 353 11.54 6.33 -16.38
C LEU A 353 11.49 7.84 -16.63
N TYR A 354 10.46 8.54 -16.15
CA TYR A 354 10.37 10.00 -16.28
C TYR A 354 11.45 10.74 -15.44
N PHE A 355 12.01 10.12 -14.39
CA PHE A 355 13.11 10.71 -13.62
C PHE A 355 14.40 10.88 -14.43
N HIS A 356 14.55 10.20 -15.57
CA HIS A 356 15.65 10.47 -16.51
C HIS A 356 15.65 11.91 -17.03
N LYS A 357 14.50 12.61 -16.95
CA LYS A 357 14.35 14.01 -17.38
C LYS A 357 14.34 14.99 -16.20
N ALA A 358 14.61 14.53 -14.98
CA ALA A 358 14.73 15.44 -13.84
C ALA A 358 15.83 16.48 -14.11
N PRO A 359 15.54 17.79 -14.02
CA PRO A 359 16.45 18.82 -14.48
C PRO A 359 17.67 19.01 -13.58
N ASN A 360 17.53 18.75 -12.28
CA ASN A 360 18.58 18.87 -11.26
C ASN A 360 18.22 18.01 -10.04
N LYS A 361 19.12 17.98 -9.04
CA LYS A 361 19.00 17.12 -7.86
C LYS A 361 17.91 17.62 -6.90
N GLU A 362 17.65 18.92 -6.87
CA GLU A 362 16.62 19.56 -6.06
C GLU A 362 15.23 19.12 -6.54
N GLU A 363 14.93 19.27 -7.83
CA GLU A 363 13.67 18.84 -8.45
C GLU A 363 13.47 17.32 -8.36
N PHE A 364 14.55 16.54 -8.53
CA PHE A 364 14.51 15.09 -8.28
C PHE A 364 14.07 14.78 -6.85
N HIS A 365 14.67 15.44 -5.85
CA HIS A 365 14.35 15.21 -4.44
C HIS A 365 12.93 15.62 -4.10
N GLU A 366 12.53 16.83 -4.49
CA GLU A 366 11.17 17.32 -4.24
C GLU A 366 10.13 16.41 -4.87
N GLU A 367 10.39 15.87 -6.06
CA GLU A 367 9.51 14.88 -6.68
C GLU A 367 9.44 13.57 -5.90
N THR A 368 10.57 13.02 -5.43
CA THR A 368 10.53 11.84 -4.55
C THR A 368 9.74 12.10 -3.27
N CYS A 369 9.87 13.29 -2.67
CA CYS A 369 9.08 13.71 -1.51
C CYS A 369 7.58 13.80 -1.83
N ARG A 370 7.19 14.43 -2.95
CA ARG A 370 5.79 14.48 -3.41
C ARG A 370 5.21 13.09 -3.64
N LYS A 371 5.97 12.19 -4.27
CA LYS A 371 5.57 10.81 -4.53
C LYS A 371 5.37 10.04 -3.23
N ILE A 372 6.30 10.13 -2.27
CA ILE A 372 6.17 9.48 -0.95
C ILE A 372 4.93 10.00 -0.20
N LYS A 373 4.69 11.32 -0.21
CA LYS A 373 3.49 11.94 0.40
C LYS A 373 2.18 11.39 -0.21
N ALA A 374 2.20 11.08 -1.51
CA ALA A 374 1.02 10.65 -2.25
C ALA A 374 0.82 9.12 -2.30
N LEU A 375 1.81 8.31 -1.88
CA LEU A 375 1.76 6.84 -1.93
C LEU A 375 0.45 6.22 -1.43
N HIS A 376 -0.11 6.77 -0.35
CA HIS A 376 -1.37 6.32 0.25
C HIS A 376 -2.61 6.41 -0.66
N LEU A 377 -2.55 7.19 -1.75
CA LEU A 377 -3.62 7.35 -2.75
C LEU A 377 -3.42 6.46 -3.97
N TYR A 378 -2.23 5.85 -4.13
CA TYR A 378 -1.83 5.11 -5.33
C TYR A 378 -1.29 3.72 -4.96
N ASP A 379 0.02 3.59 -4.77
CA ASP A 379 0.70 2.31 -4.67
C ASP A 379 0.41 1.58 -3.36
N CYS A 380 0.34 2.30 -2.23
CA CYS A 380 -0.14 1.72 -0.97
C CYS A 380 -1.62 1.34 -1.05
N LEU A 381 -2.44 2.16 -1.71
CA LEU A 381 -3.87 1.89 -1.90
C LEU A 381 -4.06 0.58 -2.66
N ARG A 382 -3.36 0.42 -3.79
CA ARG A 382 -3.45 -0.75 -4.64
C ARG A 382 -2.88 -1.99 -3.97
N ALA A 383 -1.69 -1.89 -3.38
CA ALA A 383 -1.04 -2.99 -2.71
C ALA A 383 -1.91 -3.51 -1.57
N ASN A 384 -2.44 -2.60 -0.75
CA ASN A 384 -3.25 -2.98 0.39
C ASN A 384 -4.61 -3.56 -0.02
N LYS A 385 -5.39 -2.83 -0.82
CA LYS A 385 -6.79 -3.19 -1.09
C LYS A 385 -6.91 -4.35 -2.07
N SER A 386 -5.99 -4.49 -3.03
CA SER A 386 -6.00 -5.62 -3.97
C SER A 386 -5.72 -6.95 -3.26
N THR A 387 -4.78 -6.97 -2.31
CA THR A 387 -4.49 -8.20 -1.53
C THR A 387 -5.55 -8.43 -0.45
N SER A 388 -5.98 -7.38 0.25
CA SER A 388 -7.00 -7.48 1.29
C SER A 388 -8.36 -7.93 0.76
N ALA A 389 -8.66 -7.72 -0.53
CA ALA A 389 -9.86 -8.27 -1.18
C ALA A 389 -9.98 -9.81 -1.05
N TRP A 390 -8.87 -10.50 -0.80
CA TRP A 390 -8.82 -11.95 -0.64
C TRP A 390 -8.23 -12.37 0.72
N GLY A 391 -8.27 -11.51 1.74
CA GLY A 391 -7.76 -11.81 3.07
C GLY A 391 -6.28 -12.17 3.06
N LEU A 392 -5.50 -11.40 2.29
CA LEU A 392 -4.05 -11.50 2.15
C LEU A 392 -3.39 -10.17 2.58
N GLU A 393 -2.49 -10.24 3.55
CA GLU A 393 -1.71 -9.10 3.99
C GLU A 393 -0.51 -8.83 3.08
N ALA A 394 -0.31 -7.56 2.71
CA ALA A 394 0.89 -7.11 2.00
C ALA A 394 1.78 -6.29 2.93
N ARG A 395 3.06 -6.66 3.02
CA ARG A 395 4.10 -5.94 3.76
C ARG A 395 5.12 -5.34 2.80
N VAL A 396 5.54 -4.11 3.06
CA VAL A 396 6.33 -3.29 2.13
C VAL A 396 7.62 -2.80 2.80
N PRO A 397 8.74 -3.54 2.72
CA PRO A 397 10.01 -3.20 3.37
C PRO A 397 10.58 -1.84 2.96
N PHE A 398 10.41 -1.43 1.70
CA PHE A 398 10.86 -0.12 1.24
C PHE A 398 10.17 1.04 1.98
N LEU A 399 9.00 0.83 2.59
CA LEU A 399 8.28 1.87 3.32
C LEU A 399 8.52 1.85 4.83
N ASP A 400 9.58 1.18 5.27
CA ASP A 400 10.06 1.26 6.65
C ASP A 400 10.53 2.67 7.02
N LYS A 401 10.13 3.16 8.20
CA LYS A 401 10.44 4.54 8.63
C LYS A 401 11.94 4.79 8.67
N GLU A 402 12.72 3.84 9.18
CA GLU A 402 14.18 3.98 9.31
C GLU A 402 14.83 3.89 7.94
N PHE A 403 14.41 2.94 7.11
CA PHE A 403 14.93 2.81 5.75
C PHE A 403 14.63 4.04 4.89
N ILE A 404 13.41 4.58 4.93
CA ILE A 404 13.06 5.82 4.23
C ILE A 404 13.99 6.95 4.70
N ASN A 405 14.19 7.10 6.02
CA ASN A 405 15.05 8.16 6.53
C ASN A 405 16.50 8.03 6.04
N VAL A 406 17.06 6.81 6.04
CA VAL A 406 18.39 6.54 5.47
C VAL A 406 18.41 6.88 3.99
N ALA A 407 17.52 6.29 3.19
CA ALA A 407 17.47 6.47 1.75
C ALA A 407 17.22 7.93 1.35
N MET A 408 16.36 8.65 2.06
CA MET A 408 16.00 10.05 1.80
C MET A 408 17.01 11.05 2.36
N SER A 409 18.02 10.60 3.12
CA SER A 409 19.14 11.45 3.55
C SER A 409 20.31 11.48 2.56
N ILE A 410 20.36 10.56 1.60
CA ILE A 410 21.42 10.51 0.57
C ILE A 410 21.31 11.75 -0.33
N ASP A 411 22.45 12.43 -0.59
CA ASP A 411 22.53 13.54 -1.55
C ASP A 411 21.91 13.09 -2.89
N PRO A 412 20.83 13.74 -3.38
CA PRO A 412 20.05 13.24 -4.50
C PRO A 412 20.86 13.16 -5.80
N LYS A 413 22.01 13.85 -5.89
CA LYS A 413 22.95 13.69 -7.01
C LYS A 413 23.38 12.24 -7.24
N TRP A 414 23.39 11.40 -6.19
CA TRP A 414 23.74 9.99 -6.29
C TRP A 414 22.59 9.16 -6.88
N LYS A 415 21.35 9.57 -6.65
CA LYS A 415 20.13 8.92 -7.17
C LYS A 415 19.82 9.33 -8.60
N MET A 416 20.27 10.52 -9.02
CA MET A 416 20.12 10.97 -10.41
C MET A 416 20.82 10.03 -11.39
N ILE A 417 20.20 9.90 -12.55
CA ILE A 417 20.75 9.20 -13.70
C ILE A 417 21.98 9.98 -14.19
N ASP A 418 23.07 9.26 -14.43
CA ASP A 418 24.32 9.82 -14.95
C ASP A 418 24.97 8.78 -15.88
N ARG A 419 24.71 8.95 -17.17
CA ARG A 419 25.14 8.00 -18.21
C ARG A 419 26.66 7.96 -18.37
N ASP A 420 27.35 9.08 -18.13
CA ASP A 420 28.80 9.18 -18.28
C ASP A 420 29.51 8.31 -17.24
N ASN A 421 28.89 8.15 -16.06
CA ASN A 421 29.36 7.28 -14.99
C ASN A 421 28.60 5.94 -14.91
N GLY A 422 27.82 5.57 -15.94
CA GLY A 422 27.08 4.31 -15.99
C GLY A 422 25.95 4.17 -14.97
N ARG A 423 25.47 5.28 -14.39
CA ARG A 423 24.40 5.29 -13.38
C ARG A 423 23.03 5.33 -14.05
N ILE A 424 22.30 4.23 -13.90
CA ILE A 424 20.91 4.07 -14.33
C ILE A 424 19.93 4.38 -13.19
N GLU A 425 18.63 4.26 -13.43
CA GLU A 425 17.62 4.44 -12.40
C GLU A 425 17.88 3.50 -11.21
N LYS A 426 17.73 4.04 -9.99
CA LYS A 426 17.98 3.32 -8.73
C LYS A 426 19.40 2.76 -8.61
N TRP A 427 20.39 3.35 -9.29
CA TRP A 427 21.78 2.87 -9.25
C TRP A 427 22.32 2.70 -7.82
N VAL A 428 22.02 3.61 -6.90
CA VAL A 428 22.43 3.49 -5.48
C VAL A 428 21.88 2.24 -4.79
N LEU A 429 20.69 1.78 -5.16
CA LEU A 429 20.12 0.54 -4.63
C LEU A 429 20.78 -0.67 -5.30
N ARG A 430 20.94 -0.64 -6.62
CA ARG A 430 21.60 -1.71 -7.38
C ARG A 430 23.04 -1.94 -6.89
N ASN A 431 23.82 -0.86 -6.81
CA ASN A 431 25.19 -0.89 -6.32
C ASN A 431 25.28 -1.30 -4.85
N ALA A 432 24.31 -0.91 -4.01
CA ALA A 432 24.28 -1.36 -2.63
C ALA A 432 24.14 -2.89 -2.52
N PHE A 433 23.57 -3.58 -3.51
CA PHE A 433 23.40 -5.04 -3.52
C PHE A 433 24.30 -5.79 -4.52
N ASP A 434 25.22 -5.08 -5.19
CA ASP A 434 26.25 -5.70 -6.04
C ASP A 434 27.39 -6.19 -5.13
N ASP A 435 27.28 -7.46 -4.72
CA ASP A 435 28.21 -8.12 -3.82
C ASP A 435 28.85 -9.30 -4.56
N ASP A 436 30.13 -9.17 -4.91
CA ASP A 436 30.84 -10.21 -5.67
C ASP A 436 31.12 -11.48 -4.82
N GLU A 437 31.21 -11.35 -3.49
CA GLU A 437 31.50 -12.48 -2.60
C GLU A 437 30.23 -13.26 -2.26
N LYS A 438 29.13 -12.55 -1.99
CA LYS A 438 27.83 -13.14 -1.65
C LYS A 438 26.69 -12.49 -2.44
N PRO A 439 26.60 -12.76 -3.75
CA PRO A 439 25.66 -12.04 -4.63
C PRO A 439 24.20 -12.28 -4.23
N TYR A 440 23.41 -11.21 -4.19
CA TYR A 440 21.97 -11.29 -3.90
C TYR A 440 21.15 -11.71 -5.12
N LEU A 441 21.59 -11.33 -6.31
CA LEU A 441 20.90 -11.55 -7.58
C LEU A 441 21.94 -11.77 -8.71
N PRO A 442 21.55 -12.40 -9.83
CA PRO A 442 22.35 -12.38 -11.05
C PRO A 442 22.61 -10.94 -11.50
N LYS A 443 23.83 -10.62 -11.96
CA LYS A 443 24.20 -9.24 -12.35
C LYS A 443 23.28 -8.64 -13.41
N HIS A 444 22.84 -9.41 -14.40
CA HIS A 444 21.95 -8.90 -15.44
C HIS A 444 20.53 -8.62 -14.94
N ILE A 445 20.05 -9.31 -13.89
CA ILE A 445 18.81 -8.94 -13.19
C ILE A 445 19.03 -7.69 -12.33
N LEU A 446 20.12 -7.66 -11.57
CA LEU A 446 20.46 -6.53 -10.68
C LEU A 446 20.60 -5.21 -11.45
N TYR A 447 21.03 -5.26 -12.71
CA TYR A 447 21.17 -4.10 -13.60
C TYR A 447 20.15 -4.05 -14.75
N ARG A 448 19.09 -4.87 -14.69
CA ARG A 448 17.98 -4.82 -15.66
C ARG A 448 17.25 -3.47 -15.59
N GLN A 449 17.03 -2.83 -16.73
CA GLN A 449 16.24 -1.58 -16.82
C GLN A 449 14.82 -1.79 -16.29
N LYS A 450 14.24 -0.75 -15.68
CA LYS A 450 12.87 -0.75 -15.16
C LYS A 450 11.84 -1.05 -16.24
N GLU A 451 11.05 -2.10 -15.99
CA GLU A 451 9.75 -2.36 -16.62
C GLU A 451 8.63 -1.93 -15.66
N GLN A 452 7.61 -1.21 -16.16
CA GLN A 452 6.44 -0.87 -15.34
C GLN A 452 5.49 -2.06 -15.20
N PHE A 453 4.86 -2.22 -14.03
CA PHE A 453 4.06 -3.41 -13.71
C PHE A 453 2.95 -3.70 -14.72
N SER A 454 2.20 -2.68 -15.17
CA SER A 454 1.12 -2.85 -16.13
C SER A 454 1.58 -3.24 -17.54
N ASP A 455 2.85 -2.99 -17.87
CA ASP A 455 3.47 -3.40 -19.14
C ASP A 455 4.13 -4.79 -19.00
N GLY A 456 4.81 -5.04 -17.87
CA GLY A 456 5.49 -6.30 -17.55
C GLY A 456 4.57 -7.52 -17.44
N VAL A 457 3.30 -7.32 -17.04
CA VAL A 457 2.27 -8.37 -17.03
C VAL A 457 1.84 -8.82 -18.43
N GLY A 458 2.19 -8.07 -19.48
CA GLY A 458 1.96 -8.41 -20.88
C GLY A 458 1.24 -7.30 -21.66
N TYR A 459 1.82 -6.89 -22.80
CA TYR A 459 1.38 -5.72 -23.55
C TYR A 459 -0.10 -5.74 -23.97
N SER A 460 -0.63 -6.92 -24.30
CA SER A 460 -2.04 -7.09 -24.72
C SER A 460 -3.05 -6.85 -23.60
N TRP A 461 -2.63 -6.73 -22.35
CA TRP A 461 -3.51 -6.34 -21.25
C TRP A 461 -4.04 -4.92 -21.43
N ILE A 462 -3.14 -3.95 -21.60
CA ILE A 462 -3.50 -2.54 -21.77
C ILE A 462 -4.31 -2.34 -23.07
N ASP A 463 -3.90 -3.00 -24.15
CA ASP A 463 -4.59 -2.88 -25.44
C ASP A 463 -6.00 -3.47 -25.34
N GLY A 464 -6.15 -4.63 -24.68
CA GLY A 464 -7.45 -5.25 -24.42
C GLY A 464 -8.40 -4.37 -23.58
N LEU A 465 -7.88 -3.68 -22.57
CA LEU A 465 -8.65 -2.71 -21.77
C LEU A 465 -9.14 -1.54 -22.61
N ARG A 466 -8.27 -0.97 -23.44
CA ARG A 466 -8.62 0.13 -24.36
C ARG A 466 -9.68 -0.30 -25.36
N ASP A 467 -9.50 -1.46 -25.97
CA ASP A 467 -10.45 -2.03 -26.93
C ASP A 467 -11.82 -2.30 -26.30
N HIS A 468 -11.84 -2.80 -25.06
CA HIS A 468 -13.09 -2.98 -24.33
C HIS A 468 -13.76 -1.64 -24.04
N ALA A 469 -13.02 -0.67 -23.48
CA ALA A 469 -13.56 0.66 -23.18
C ALA A 469 -14.10 1.37 -24.44
N ASN A 470 -13.43 1.21 -25.59
CA ASN A 470 -13.86 1.75 -26.87
C ASN A 470 -15.23 1.21 -27.34
N LYS A 471 -15.57 -0.02 -26.96
CA LYS A 471 -16.88 -0.64 -27.24
C LYS A 471 -17.96 -0.18 -26.25
N GLN A 472 -17.57 0.21 -25.02
CA GLN A 472 -18.49 0.59 -23.95
C GLN A 472 -18.80 2.09 -23.87
N VAL A 473 -17.91 2.94 -24.42
CA VAL A 473 -18.02 4.40 -24.36
C VAL A 473 -17.96 4.99 -25.76
N THR A 474 -19.04 5.66 -26.16
CA THR A 474 -19.12 6.32 -27.47
C THR A 474 -18.36 7.66 -27.48
N ASP A 475 -18.03 8.17 -28.65
CA ASP A 475 -17.41 9.51 -28.77
C ASP A 475 -18.32 10.61 -28.24
N SER A 476 -19.64 10.46 -28.41
CA SER A 476 -20.64 11.39 -27.88
C SER A 476 -20.65 11.40 -26.34
N MET A 477 -20.50 10.23 -25.69
CA MET A 477 -20.38 10.16 -24.23
C MET A 477 -19.15 10.91 -23.74
N LEU A 478 -17.99 10.70 -24.39
CA LEU A 478 -16.75 11.37 -24.02
C LEU A 478 -16.82 12.88 -24.27
N ALA A 479 -17.39 13.32 -25.39
CA ALA A 479 -17.56 14.74 -25.71
C ALA A 479 -18.45 15.49 -24.69
N ASN A 480 -19.39 14.79 -24.06
CA ASN A 480 -20.27 15.33 -23.02
C ASN A 480 -19.79 15.00 -21.59
N ALA A 481 -18.58 14.48 -21.42
CA ALA A 481 -18.10 14.00 -20.13
C ALA A 481 -18.05 15.10 -19.06
N ASN A 482 -17.79 16.36 -19.42
CA ASN A 482 -17.76 17.48 -18.48
C ASN A 482 -19.13 17.80 -17.87
N PHE A 483 -20.23 17.53 -18.58
CA PHE A 483 -21.59 17.73 -18.08
C PHE A 483 -22.02 16.59 -17.14
N VAL A 484 -21.52 15.37 -17.38
CA VAL A 484 -21.83 14.19 -16.58
C VAL A 484 -20.93 14.09 -15.35
N TYR A 485 -19.63 14.35 -15.54
CA TYR A 485 -18.57 14.26 -14.55
C TYR A 485 -17.76 15.58 -14.52
N PRO A 486 -18.31 16.66 -13.93
CA PRO A 486 -17.63 17.96 -13.89
C PRO A 486 -16.36 17.95 -13.03
N GLU A 487 -16.33 17.11 -12.00
CA GLU A 487 -15.16 16.91 -11.14
C GLU A 487 -14.29 15.79 -11.71
N ASN A 488 -12.99 16.04 -11.88
CA ASN A 488 -12.04 15.08 -12.47
C ASN A 488 -12.57 14.47 -13.77
N THR A 489 -12.96 15.34 -14.71
CA THR A 489 -13.57 14.92 -15.98
C THR A 489 -12.68 13.90 -16.71
N PRO A 490 -13.21 12.73 -17.08
CA PRO A 490 -12.41 11.71 -17.76
C PRO A 490 -11.99 12.18 -19.16
N ALA A 491 -10.68 12.17 -19.41
CA ALA A 491 -10.10 12.59 -20.68
C ALA A 491 -10.04 11.47 -21.74
N THR A 492 -10.29 10.22 -21.35
CA THR A 492 -10.25 9.05 -22.23
C THR A 492 -11.47 8.16 -22.03
N LYS A 493 -11.81 7.34 -23.03
CA LYS A 493 -12.91 6.37 -22.92
C LYS A 493 -12.70 5.35 -21.81
N GLU A 494 -11.46 4.96 -21.57
CA GLU A 494 -11.11 4.06 -20.46
C GLU A 494 -11.34 4.72 -19.09
N ALA A 495 -10.87 5.95 -18.90
CA ALA A 495 -11.15 6.72 -17.68
C ALA A 495 -12.66 6.92 -17.47
N TYR A 496 -13.41 7.19 -18.54
CA TYR A 496 -14.87 7.31 -18.49
C TYR A 496 -15.51 5.99 -18.04
N TYR A 497 -15.08 4.87 -18.62
CA TYR A 497 -15.62 3.54 -18.29
C TYR A 497 -15.40 3.21 -16.81
N TYR A 498 -14.19 3.44 -16.28
CA TYR A 498 -13.91 3.24 -14.86
C TYR A 498 -14.69 4.19 -13.97
N ARG A 499 -14.81 5.47 -14.35
CA ARG A 499 -15.61 6.45 -13.61
C ARG A 499 -17.08 6.05 -13.54
N LYS A 500 -17.64 5.53 -14.64
CA LYS A 500 -19.00 5.00 -14.69
C LYS A 500 -19.20 3.83 -13.72
N ILE A 501 -18.25 2.90 -13.63
CA ILE A 501 -18.31 1.78 -12.68
C ILE A 501 -18.17 2.28 -11.24
N PHE A 502 -17.23 3.19 -10.98
CA PHE A 502 -17.03 3.75 -9.65
C PHE A 502 -18.31 4.42 -9.12
N GLU A 503 -18.97 5.26 -9.92
CA GLU A 503 -20.18 5.96 -9.48
C GLU A 503 -21.41 5.05 -9.36
N LYS A 504 -21.39 3.84 -9.95
CA LYS A 504 -22.40 2.80 -9.67
C LYS A 504 -22.39 2.40 -8.19
N PHE A 505 -21.21 2.32 -7.58
CA PHE A 505 -21.03 1.92 -6.18
C PHE A 505 -20.96 3.11 -5.23
N PHE A 506 -20.34 4.21 -5.67
CA PHE A 506 -20.01 5.35 -4.84
C PHE A 506 -20.49 6.67 -5.49
N PRO A 507 -21.81 6.91 -5.55
CA PRO A 507 -22.37 8.07 -6.27
C PRO A 507 -22.20 9.41 -5.54
N LYS A 508 -21.80 9.39 -4.25
CA LYS A 508 -21.69 10.60 -3.42
C LYS A 508 -20.47 11.44 -3.78
N ASN A 509 -20.59 12.76 -3.63
CA ASN A 509 -19.48 13.69 -3.85
C ASN A 509 -18.26 13.38 -2.95
N ALA A 510 -18.51 13.07 -1.68
CA ALA A 510 -17.45 12.72 -0.73
C ALA A 510 -16.56 11.58 -1.25
N ALA A 511 -17.14 10.56 -1.91
CA ALA A 511 -16.37 9.48 -2.53
C ALA A 511 -15.47 9.98 -3.67
N ARG A 512 -15.98 10.84 -4.54
CA ARG A 512 -15.23 11.40 -5.68
C ARG A 512 -14.00 12.16 -5.23
N LEU A 513 -14.12 12.92 -4.13
CA LEU A 513 -13.05 13.72 -3.54
C LEU A 513 -11.95 12.87 -2.87
N THR A 514 -12.19 11.58 -2.61
CA THR A 514 -11.14 10.67 -2.12
C THR A 514 -10.17 10.24 -3.22
N VAL A 515 -10.55 10.40 -4.49
CA VAL A 515 -9.72 10.00 -5.63
C VAL A 515 -9.00 11.25 -6.18
N PRO A 516 -7.65 11.25 -6.20
CA PRO A 516 -6.89 12.40 -6.66
C PRO A 516 -7.19 12.70 -8.14
N GLY A 517 -7.24 13.99 -8.45
CA GLY A 517 -7.37 14.50 -9.82
C GLY A 517 -6.12 15.23 -10.28
N GLY A 518 -6.07 15.53 -11.57
CA GLY A 518 -5.01 16.33 -12.19
C GLY A 518 -4.25 15.59 -13.30
N PRO A 519 -3.38 16.30 -14.02
CA PRO A 519 -2.58 15.70 -15.08
C PRO A 519 -1.51 14.76 -14.51
N SER A 520 -1.35 13.59 -15.13
CA SER A 520 -0.29 12.62 -14.82
C SER A 520 0.13 11.90 -16.11
N VAL A 521 1.44 11.70 -16.30
CA VAL A 521 2.02 10.95 -17.42
C VAL A 521 3.05 9.98 -16.86
N ALA A 522 3.02 8.70 -17.24
CA ALA A 522 3.97 7.69 -16.75
C ALA A 522 4.16 7.65 -15.22
N CYS A 523 3.06 7.78 -14.45
CA CYS A 523 3.04 7.86 -12.98
C CYS A 523 3.64 9.15 -12.37
N SER A 524 3.89 10.20 -13.18
CA SER A 524 4.45 11.47 -12.72
C SER A 524 3.44 12.31 -11.95
N THR A 525 3.94 13.21 -11.09
CA THR A 525 3.11 14.32 -10.60
C THR A 525 2.88 15.35 -11.70
N ALA A 526 1.88 16.23 -11.50
CA ALA A 526 1.64 17.37 -12.38
C ALA A 526 2.88 18.27 -12.53
N LYS A 527 3.67 18.42 -11.47
CA LYS A 527 4.91 19.21 -11.49
C LYS A 527 5.97 18.58 -12.39
N ALA A 528 6.14 17.27 -12.31
CA ALA A 528 7.09 16.55 -13.16
C ALA A 528 6.69 16.55 -14.65
N VAL A 529 5.41 16.74 -15.00
CA VAL A 529 4.99 16.94 -16.40
C VAL A 529 5.67 18.18 -17.02
N GLU A 530 6.02 19.19 -16.21
CA GLU A 530 6.68 20.42 -16.67
C GLU A 530 8.16 20.20 -17.06
N TRP A 531 8.77 19.09 -16.67
CA TRP A 531 10.19 18.80 -16.97
C TRP A 531 10.44 18.54 -18.47
N ASP A 532 9.42 18.15 -19.23
CA ASP A 532 9.52 17.98 -20.67
C ASP A 532 8.26 18.47 -21.39
N ALA A 533 8.43 19.48 -22.24
CA ALA A 533 7.35 20.07 -23.02
C ALA A 533 6.58 19.06 -23.90
N SER A 534 7.21 17.95 -24.31
CA SER A 534 6.57 16.90 -25.11
C SER A 534 5.50 16.11 -24.32
N TRP A 535 5.56 16.08 -22.99
CA TRP A 535 4.60 15.36 -22.15
C TRP A 535 3.25 16.07 -22.04
N SER A 536 3.22 17.39 -22.19
CA SER A 536 1.97 18.16 -22.19
C SER A 536 0.94 17.72 -23.26
N LYS A 537 1.40 16.98 -24.29
CA LYS A 537 0.57 16.48 -25.40
C LYS A 537 0.31 14.98 -25.36
N ASN A 538 0.86 14.24 -24.39
CA ASN A 538 0.68 12.80 -24.28
C ASN A 538 -0.23 12.47 -23.09
N LEU A 539 -1.39 11.87 -23.38
CA LEU A 539 -2.40 11.50 -22.39
C LEU A 539 -2.25 10.05 -21.89
N ASP A 540 -1.23 9.31 -22.32
CA ASP A 540 -1.00 7.94 -21.86
C ASP A 540 -0.27 7.92 -20.51
N PRO A 541 -0.89 7.38 -19.44
CA PRO A 541 -0.24 7.32 -18.14
C PRO A 541 0.72 6.14 -18.00
N SER A 542 0.89 5.28 -19.03
CA SER A 542 1.83 4.15 -19.00
C SER A 542 3.29 4.57 -19.22
N GLY A 543 4.23 3.68 -18.86
CA GLY A 543 5.66 3.86 -19.06
C GLY A 543 6.06 4.00 -20.52
N ARG A 544 5.21 3.50 -21.43
CA ARG A 544 5.33 3.69 -22.88
C ARG A 544 5.35 5.17 -23.28
N ALA A 545 4.80 6.06 -22.46
CA ALA A 545 4.81 7.50 -22.72
C ALA A 545 6.19 8.16 -22.55
N ALA A 546 7.15 7.49 -21.88
CA ALA A 546 8.53 7.96 -21.72
C ALA A 546 9.39 7.67 -22.97
N LEU A 547 8.94 8.16 -24.13
CA LEU A 547 9.61 8.01 -25.42
C LEU A 547 11.08 8.48 -25.34
N GLY A 548 12.00 7.70 -25.90
CA GLY A 548 13.43 8.03 -25.95
C GLY A 548 14.31 7.42 -24.85
N VAL A 549 13.71 6.80 -23.82
CA VAL A 549 14.44 6.27 -22.64
C VAL A 549 14.45 4.74 -22.58
N HIS A 550 13.39 4.09 -23.07
CA HIS A 550 13.26 2.62 -23.04
C HIS A 550 14.09 1.98 -24.15
N ALA A 551 15.07 1.13 -23.80
CA ALA A 551 15.94 0.51 -24.81
C ALA A 551 15.17 -0.43 -25.76
N ALA A 552 14.16 -1.15 -25.25
CA ALA A 552 13.34 -2.06 -26.07
C ALA A 552 12.41 -1.35 -27.08
N ALA A 553 12.13 -0.05 -26.92
CA ALA A 553 11.34 0.70 -27.90
C ALA A 553 12.03 0.83 -29.27
N TYR A 554 13.31 0.47 -29.35
CA TYR A 554 14.12 0.55 -30.57
C TYR A 554 14.40 -0.81 -31.21
N GLU A 555 13.98 -1.94 -30.61
CA GLU A 555 14.15 -3.27 -31.21
C GLU A 555 13.00 -3.63 -32.16
N ASP A 556 11.78 -3.15 -31.91
CA ASP A 556 10.62 -3.33 -32.81
C ASP A 556 10.63 -2.40 -34.04
N ALA A 557 11.70 -1.61 -34.22
CA ALA A 557 11.89 -0.70 -35.35
C ALA A 557 12.96 -1.17 -36.36
N LYS A 558 13.33 -2.46 -36.34
CA LYS A 558 14.23 -3.07 -37.34
C LYS A 558 13.63 -4.27 -38.05
#